data_AF-A0A0P0LJ81-F1
#
_entry.id   AF-A0A0P0LJ81-F1
#
_cell.length_a   1.000
_cell.length_b   1.000
_cell.length_c   1.000
_cell.angle_alpha   90.00
_cell.angle_beta   90.00
_cell.angle_gamma   90.00
#
_symmetry.space_group_name_H-M   'P 1'
#
loop_
_entity.id
_entity.type
_entity.pdbx_description
1 polymer ?
#
loop_
_entity_poly.entity_id
_entity_poly.type
_entity_poly.pdbx_seq_one_letter_code
_entity_poly.pdbx_strand_id
1 'polypeptide(L)'
;MYEMLSCDPDYIDAYGLEVVAGRGFSEEYGDDVNKLVINETAARMLGYVDNDDAIGEEIAVETLGEPMQVIGVVKDYHQQALNKGYTGVMLFHKDKIDWIPQRYISVVMKPGDPSELVSQIGEIWNNYFADSSFDYFFLDQFYDRQYRQDEAFGVLMGGFTGLAIFISCLGLWVLVMFSCAVRTKEMGIRKVLGASRWNLFYQLGKGFFIPIIIAILIALPVAWGSMNAWLAHYPFRTELKVWFFLLPVVLMLLISFLTVAGQTIKVVYSKPARSLKYE
;
A
#
# COMPACT_ATOMS: atom_id res chain seq x y z
N MET A 1 9.95 -1.06 21.11
CA MET A 1 10.25 0.31 21.57
C MET A 1 8.91 0.99 21.76
N TYR A 2 8.67 1.54 22.95
CA TYR A 2 7.43 2.23 23.28
C TYR A 2 7.54 3.70 22.90
N GLU A 3 6.44 4.29 22.45
CA GLU A 3 6.31 5.72 22.22
C GLU A 3 5.56 6.33 23.38
N MET A 4 6.17 7.30 24.07
CA MET A 4 5.55 7.99 25.20
C MET A 4 5.00 9.33 24.73
N LEU A 5 3.72 9.57 24.99
CA LEU A 5 3.02 10.77 24.55
C LEU A 5 2.42 11.47 25.77
N SER A 6 2.76 12.76 25.89
CA SER A 6 2.15 13.67 26.86
C SER A 6 0.75 14.03 26.39
N CYS A 7 -0.24 13.92 27.27
CA CYS A 7 -1.63 14.20 26.97
C CYS A 7 -2.36 14.87 28.15
N ASP A 8 -3.42 15.59 27.82
CA ASP A 8 -4.40 16.14 28.74
C ASP A 8 -5.63 15.20 28.83
N PRO A 9 -6.55 15.42 29.79
CA PRO A 9 -7.75 14.61 29.94
C PRO A 9 -8.62 14.51 28.68
N ASP A 10 -8.67 15.57 27.88
CA ASP A 10 -9.50 15.64 26.68
C ASP A 10 -8.89 14.91 25.46
N TYR A 11 -7.64 14.44 25.54
CA TYR A 11 -6.92 13.87 24.40
C TYR A 11 -7.64 12.67 23.77
N ILE A 12 -8.14 11.75 24.60
CA ILE A 12 -8.83 10.53 24.14
C ILE A 12 -10.08 10.89 23.34
N ASP A 13 -10.88 11.84 23.85
CA ASP A 13 -12.10 12.29 23.21
C ASP A 13 -11.81 13.12 21.95
N ALA A 14 -10.82 14.00 22.02
CA ALA A 14 -10.41 14.86 20.90
C ALA A 14 -9.96 14.07 19.66
N TYR A 15 -9.27 12.95 19.89
CA TYR A 15 -8.83 12.04 18.82
C TYR A 15 -9.80 10.89 18.54
N GLY A 16 -10.89 10.78 19.30
CA GLY A 16 -11.88 9.71 19.16
C GLY A 16 -11.30 8.33 19.44
N LEU A 17 -10.38 8.22 20.39
CA LEU A 17 -9.77 6.96 20.78
C LEU A 17 -10.79 6.11 21.57
N GLU A 18 -10.90 4.83 21.21
CA GLU A 18 -11.81 3.89 21.87
C GLU A 18 -11.11 3.27 23.08
N VAL A 19 -11.63 3.50 24.29
CA VAL A 19 -11.15 2.83 25.51
C VAL A 19 -11.73 1.40 25.55
N VAL A 20 -10.85 0.39 25.54
CA VAL A 20 -11.24 -1.03 25.53
C VAL A 20 -11.24 -1.67 26.91
N ALA A 21 -10.48 -1.10 27.86
CA ALA A 21 -10.47 -1.52 29.26
C ALA A 21 -10.17 -0.32 30.18
N GLY A 22 -10.72 -0.33 31.40
CA GLY A 22 -10.51 0.75 32.38
C GLY A 22 -11.11 2.09 31.95
N ARG A 23 -10.33 3.17 32.06
CA ARG A 23 -10.76 4.54 31.76
C ARG A 23 -9.63 5.42 31.23
N GLY A 24 -10.01 6.53 30.61
CA GLY A 24 -9.10 7.63 30.29
C GLY A 24 -8.75 8.50 31.51
N PHE A 25 -7.89 9.48 31.25
CA PHE A 25 -7.59 10.56 32.20
C PHE A 25 -8.84 11.43 32.41
N SER A 26 -9.05 11.91 33.64
CA SER A 26 -10.17 12.79 33.96
C SER A 26 -9.83 13.73 35.11
N GLU A 27 -10.23 15.00 34.99
CA GLU A 27 -10.04 16.00 36.05
C GLU A 27 -10.85 15.68 37.33
N GLU A 28 -11.91 14.87 37.22
CA GLU A 28 -12.77 14.52 38.36
C GLU A 28 -12.04 13.67 39.42
N TYR A 29 -10.96 12.99 39.04
CA TYR A 29 -10.27 12.00 39.89
C TYR A 29 -9.03 12.57 40.60
N GLY A 30 -8.58 13.79 40.27
CA GLY A 30 -7.58 14.58 41.01
C GLY A 30 -6.13 14.05 41.10
N ASP A 31 -5.92 12.73 41.00
CA ASP A 31 -4.61 12.04 41.19
C ASP A 31 -4.20 11.23 39.95
N ASP A 32 -4.62 11.70 38.78
CA ASP A 32 -4.34 11.04 37.50
C ASP A 32 -2.91 11.34 36.98
N VAL A 33 -2.17 12.23 37.65
CA VAL A 33 -0.82 12.65 37.26
C VAL A 33 0.18 11.48 37.28
N ASN A 34 0.02 10.53 38.21
CA ASN A 34 0.89 9.35 38.34
C ASN A 34 0.35 8.13 37.58
N LYS A 35 -0.59 8.33 36.65
CA LYS A 35 -1.27 7.24 35.95
C LYS A 35 -0.86 7.16 34.48
N LEU A 36 -1.06 5.99 33.89
CA LEU A 36 -0.72 5.68 32.52
C LEU A 36 -1.94 5.12 31.79
N VAL A 37 -2.12 5.51 30.53
CA VAL A 37 -3.03 4.84 29.60
C VAL A 37 -2.18 4.22 28.49
N ILE A 38 -2.41 2.96 28.16
CA ILE A 38 -1.62 2.24 27.13
C ILE A 38 -2.51 1.78 25.99
N ASN A 39 -1.95 1.47 24.82
CA ASN A 39 -2.73 0.77 23.79
C ASN A 39 -2.61 -0.75 23.90
N GLU A 40 -3.45 -1.48 23.16
CA GLU A 40 -3.44 -2.94 23.12
C GLU A 40 -2.06 -3.51 22.73
N THR A 41 -1.36 -2.86 21.78
CA THR A 41 0.01 -3.27 21.42
C THR A 41 0.99 -3.10 22.57
N ALA A 42 0.93 -2.01 23.32
CA ALA A 42 1.78 -1.82 24.49
C ALA A 42 1.47 -2.86 25.58
N ALA A 43 0.19 -3.14 25.84
CA ALA A 43 -0.23 -4.17 26.79
C ALA A 43 0.36 -5.55 26.43
N ARG A 44 0.25 -5.95 25.15
CA ARG A 44 0.84 -7.21 24.65
C ARG A 44 2.37 -7.23 24.74
N MET A 45 3.04 -6.11 24.47
CA MET A 45 4.50 -6.02 24.57
C MET A 45 5.01 -6.10 26.03
N LEU A 46 4.20 -5.65 26.98
CA LEU A 46 4.46 -5.78 28.42
C LEU A 46 4.17 -7.19 28.96
N GLY A 47 3.51 -8.05 28.17
CA GLY A 47 3.26 -9.45 28.49
C GLY A 47 1.87 -9.75 29.04
N TYR A 48 0.94 -8.78 29.01
CA TYR A 48 -0.45 -9.01 29.39
C TYR A 48 -1.18 -9.82 28.32
N VAL A 49 -1.99 -10.79 28.75
CA VAL A 49 -2.76 -11.67 27.85
C VAL A 49 -4.09 -11.03 27.51
N ASP A 50 -4.80 -10.54 28.54
CA ASP A 50 -6.03 -9.78 28.39
C ASP A 50 -5.81 -8.30 28.74
N ASN A 51 -6.54 -7.39 28.08
CA ASN A 51 -6.38 -5.95 28.31
C ASN A 51 -6.79 -5.54 29.74
N ASP A 52 -7.73 -6.26 30.36
CA ASP A 52 -8.17 -6.01 31.74
C ASP A 52 -7.07 -6.33 32.77
N ASP A 53 -6.18 -7.29 32.47
CA ASP A 53 -5.07 -7.65 33.37
C ASP A 53 -4.05 -6.53 33.51
N ALA A 54 -3.97 -5.63 32.54
CA ALA A 54 -3.09 -4.48 32.61
C ALA A 54 -3.62 -3.41 33.58
N ILE A 55 -4.91 -3.40 33.92
CA ILE A 55 -5.52 -2.34 34.73
C ILE A 55 -5.11 -2.48 36.20
N GLY A 56 -4.59 -1.39 36.76
CA GLY A 56 -4.14 -1.32 38.15
C GLY A 56 -2.69 -1.74 38.37
N GLU A 57 -2.04 -2.28 37.35
CA GLU A 57 -0.64 -2.69 37.38
C GLU A 57 0.33 -1.50 37.40
N GLU A 58 1.48 -1.70 38.01
CA GLU A 58 2.51 -0.67 38.19
C GLU A 58 3.66 -0.87 37.19
N ILE A 59 3.85 0.10 36.30
CA ILE A 59 4.91 0.10 35.30
C ILE A 59 6.04 1.02 35.77
N ALA A 60 7.23 0.43 35.94
CA ALA A 60 8.45 1.20 36.16
C ALA A 60 8.89 1.86 34.84
N VAL A 61 8.91 3.19 34.82
CA VAL A 61 9.48 3.98 33.73
C VAL A 61 10.90 4.36 34.12
N GLU A 62 11.91 4.00 33.33
CA GLU A 62 13.33 4.11 33.69
C GLU A 62 13.78 5.53 34.14
N THR A 63 13.05 6.56 33.73
CA THR A 63 13.33 7.98 34.03
C THR A 63 12.56 8.53 35.23
N LEU A 64 11.65 7.75 35.81
CA LEU A 64 10.84 8.11 36.98
C LEU A 64 11.27 7.27 38.19
N GLY A 65 11.37 7.91 39.35
CA GLY A 65 11.72 7.23 40.61
C GLY A 65 10.57 6.42 41.21
N GLU A 66 9.34 6.68 40.79
CA GLU A 66 8.14 5.97 41.24
C GLU A 66 7.44 5.32 40.04
N PRO A 67 6.91 4.09 40.20
CA PRO A 67 6.18 3.43 39.15
C PRO A 67 4.86 4.16 38.86
N MET A 68 4.38 4.03 37.63
CA MET A 68 3.11 4.60 37.19
C MET A 68 2.05 3.51 37.11
N GLN A 69 0.85 3.78 37.59
CA GLN A 69 -0.25 2.82 37.55
C GLN A 69 -1.03 2.92 36.24
N VAL A 70 -1.26 1.80 35.56
CA VAL A 70 -2.11 1.74 34.39
C VAL A 70 -3.58 1.87 34.78
N ILE A 71 -4.30 2.83 34.18
CA ILE A 71 -5.72 3.08 34.46
C ILE A 71 -6.65 2.75 33.29
N GLY A 72 -6.08 2.57 32.09
CA GLY A 72 -6.85 2.29 30.90
C GLY A 72 -6.03 1.69 29.78
N VAL A 73 -6.73 0.93 28.93
CA VAL A 73 -6.22 0.44 27.65
C VAL A 73 -7.08 1.03 26.55
N VAL A 74 -6.45 1.68 25.57
CA VAL A 74 -7.10 2.15 24.33
C VAL A 74 -6.87 1.18 23.19
N LYS A 75 -7.81 1.14 22.25
CA LYS A 75 -7.70 0.35 21.02
C LYS A 75 -6.50 0.77 20.18
N ASP A 76 -5.91 -0.18 19.47
CA ASP A 76 -4.83 0.12 18.55
C ASP A 76 -5.25 1.09 17.43
N TYR A 77 -4.44 2.13 17.24
CA TYR A 77 -4.64 3.15 16.22
C TYR A 77 -3.32 3.48 15.50
N HIS A 78 -3.42 4.04 14.29
CA HIS A 78 -2.27 4.33 13.46
C HIS A 78 -1.70 5.72 13.77
N GLN A 79 -0.59 5.75 14.51
CA GLN A 79 0.22 6.97 14.70
C GLN A 79 1.19 7.22 13.54
N GLN A 80 1.54 6.18 12.80
CA GLN A 80 2.47 6.23 11.67
C GLN A 80 1.76 5.72 10.41
N ALA A 81 2.41 5.87 9.25
CA ALA A 81 1.89 5.35 8.00
C ALA A 81 1.57 3.85 8.09
N LEU A 82 0.58 3.41 7.30
CA LEU A 82 0.09 2.02 7.26
C LEU A 82 1.16 0.98 6.89
N ASN A 83 2.32 1.41 6.42
CA ASN A 83 3.47 0.54 6.16
C ASN A 83 4.21 0.11 7.44
N LYS A 84 3.83 0.66 8.60
CA LYS A 84 4.35 0.26 9.91
C LYS A 84 3.23 -0.37 10.74
N GLY A 85 3.63 -1.25 11.65
CA GLY A 85 2.70 -1.91 12.56
C GLY A 85 2.18 -0.90 13.59
N TYR A 86 1.20 -1.33 14.38
CA TYR A 86 0.82 -0.57 15.56
C TYR A 86 2.04 -0.35 16.46
N THR A 87 2.26 0.89 16.86
CA THR A 87 3.30 1.25 17.82
C THR A 87 2.76 0.99 19.23
N GLY A 88 3.57 0.45 20.14
CA GLY A 88 3.20 0.42 21.55
C GLY A 88 3.24 1.85 22.12
N VAL A 89 2.10 2.40 22.50
CA VAL A 89 1.96 3.77 22.98
C VAL A 89 1.67 3.77 24.49
N MET A 90 2.35 4.65 25.20
CA MET A 90 2.14 4.96 26.61
C MET A 90 1.77 6.44 26.74
N LEU A 91 0.51 6.71 27.03
CA LEU A 91 -0.01 8.03 27.32
C LEU A 91 0.22 8.36 28.79
N PHE A 92 0.82 9.51 29.06
CA PHE A 92 1.04 10.02 30.41
C PHE A 92 0.50 11.44 30.54
N HIS A 93 0.17 11.83 31.77
CA HIS A 93 -0.37 13.15 32.05
C HIS A 93 0.67 14.26 31.78
N LYS A 94 0.25 15.36 31.15
CA LYS A 94 1.13 16.46 30.75
C LYS A 94 2.03 17.02 31.86
N ASP A 95 1.56 16.99 33.09
CA ASP A 95 2.25 17.55 34.26
C ASP A 95 3.18 16.54 34.98
N LYS A 96 3.38 15.33 34.42
CA LYS A 96 4.18 14.28 35.07
C LYS A 96 5.67 14.31 34.69
N ILE A 97 5.99 14.62 33.44
CA ILE A 97 7.35 14.50 32.90
C ILE A 97 7.78 15.81 32.24
N ASP A 98 8.38 16.70 33.04
CA ASP A 98 8.73 18.07 32.62
C ASP A 98 9.79 18.16 31.51
N TRP A 99 10.66 17.15 31.40
CA TRP A 99 11.76 17.15 30.42
C TRP A 99 11.32 16.70 29.02
N ILE A 100 10.10 16.16 28.86
CA ILE A 100 9.51 15.87 27.56
C ILE A 100 8.73 17.10 27.12
N PRO A 101 9.25 17.90 26.16
CA PRO A 101 8.60 19.14 25.78
C PRO A 101 7.25 18.85 25.09
N GLN A 102 6.25 19.66 25.42
CA GLN A 102 4.99 19.66 24.68
C GLN A 102 5.26 20.15 23.25
N ARG A 103 5.13 19.24 22.29
CA ARG A 103 5.51 19.51 20.90
C ARG A 103 4.39 20.18 20.10
N TYR A 104 3.15 19.84 20.42
CA TYR A 104 1.97 20.32 19.71
C TYR A 104 0.82 20.54 20.70
N ILE A 105 -0.05 21.50 20.37
CA ILE A 105 -1.36 21.67 20.99
C ILE A 105 -2.39 21.32 19.93
N SER A 106 -3.28 20.39 20.27
CA SER A 106 -4.33 19.95 19.36
C SER A 106 -5.62 20.68 19.69
N VAL A 107 -6.27 21.24 18.67
CA VAL A 107 -7.52 21.96 18.82
C VAL A 107 -8.56 21.34 17.90
N VAL A 108 -9.65 20.82 18.48
CA VAL A 108 -10.75 20.24 17.72
C VAL A 108 -11.64 21.35 17.18
N MET A 109 -11.71 21.44 15.86
CA MET A 109 -12.53 22.42 15.16
C MET A 109 -13.99 21.92 15.03
N LYS A 110 -14.96 22.77 15.38
CA LYS A 110 -16.36 22.55 15.01
C LYS A 110 -16.57 22.86 13.52
N PRO A 111 -17.52 22.22 12.81
CA PRO A 111 -17.78 22.52 11.41
C PRO A 111 -17.94 24.03 11.16
N GLY A 112 -17.13 24.61 10.27
CA GLY A 112 -17.06 26.06 10.07
C GLY A 112 -15.90 26.48 9.15
N ASP A 113 -15.59 27.78 9.12
CA ASP A 113 -14.45 28.34 8.38
C ASP A 113 -13.13 28.20 9.18
N PRO A 114 -12.15 27.43 8.70
CA PRO A 114 -10.86 27.26 9.37
C PRO A 114 -10.07 28.56 9.53
N SER A 115 -10.23 29.51 8.62
CA SER A 115 -9.44 30.76 8.60
C SER A 115 -9.75 31.65 9.80
N GLU A 116 -11.02 31.66 10.23
CA GLU A 116 -11.47 32.43 11.38
C GLU A 116 -10.87 31.86 12.68
N LEU A 117 -10.92 30.53 12.86
CA LEU A 117 -10.35 29.88 14.04
C LEU A 117 -8.85 30.12 14.16
N VAL A 118 -8.11 29.99 13.04
CA VAL A 118 -6.66 30.22 13.03
C VAL A 118 -6.33 31.66 13.42
N SER A 119 -7.10 32.65 12.97
CA SER A 119 -6.89 34.04 13.37
C SER A 119 -7.14 34.24 14.87
N GLN A 120 -8.24 33.70 15.40
CA GLN A 120 -8.56 33.80 16.83
C GLN A 120 -7.48 33.14 17.70
N ILE A 121 -7.02 31.94 17.32
CA ILE A 121 -5.94 31.24 18.03
C ILE A 121 -4.63 32.03 17.92
N GLY A 122 -4.32 32.59 16.75
CA GLY A 122 -3.12 33.40 16.55
C GLY A 122 -3.09 34.65 17.44
N GLU A 123 -4.22 35.34 17.60
CA GLU A 123 -4.34 36.47 18.53
C GLU A 123 -4.11 36.05 19.97
N ILE A 124 -4.77 34.96 20.40
CA ILE A 124 -4.59 34.40 21.75
C ILE A 124 -3.13 34.01 21.97
N TRP A 125 -2.52 33.30 21.02
CA TRP A 125 -1.13 32.84 21.09
C TRP A 125 -0.17 34.01 21.25
N ASN A 126 -0.30 35.06 20.43
CA ASN A 126 0.58 36.23 20.50
C ASN A 126 0.41 37.03 21.81
N ASN A 127 -0.77 36.99 22.44
CA ASN A 127 -1.01 37.64 23.72
C ASN A 127 -0.29 36.93 24.89
N TYR A 128 -0.23 35.59 24.87
CA TYR A 128 0.40 34.80 25.93
C TYR A 128 1.87 34.46 25.65
N PHE A 129 2.25 34.35 24.38
CA PHE A 129 3.55 33.86 23.91
C PHE A 129 4.16 34.79 22.85
N ALA A 130 4.23 36.09 23.14
CA ALA A 130 4.71 37.12 22.20
C ALA A 130 6.09 36.85 21.58
N ASP A 131 6.97 36.13 22.29
CA ASP A 131 8.32 35.81 21.84
C ASP A 131 8.44 34.49 21.05
N SER A 132 7.33 33.74 20.88
CA SER A 132 7.31 32.44 20.18
C SER A 132 6.59 32.52 18.84
N SER A 133 7.08 31.81 17.82
CA SER A 133 6.40 31.73 16.52
C SER A 133 5.07 30.98 16.64
N PHE A 134 4.04 31.49 15.98
CA PHE A 134 2.78 30.78 15.81
C PHE A 134 2.85 29.92 14.54
N ASP A 135 3.31 28.69 14.71
CA ASP A 135 3.36 27.69 13.64
C ASP A 135 2.19 26.71 13.80
N TYR A 136 1.40 26.54 12.74
CA TYR A 136 0.25 25.64 12.74
C TYR A 136 0.23 24.76 11.48
N PHE A 137 -0.45 23.64 11.59
CA PHE A 137 -0.80 22.79 10.46
C PHE A 137 -2.15 22.14 10.73
N PHE A 138 -2.87 21.84 9.65
CA PHE A 138 -4.06 21.02 9.76
C PHE A 138 -3.67 19.54 9.70
N LEU A 139 -4.25 18.74 10.61
CA LEU A 139 -3.89 17.34 10.78
C LEU A 139 -4.21 16.52 9.51
N ASP A 140 -5.34 16.80 8.85
CA ASP A 140 -5.73 16.22 7.56
C ASP A 140 -4.67 16.47 6.48
N GLN A 141 -4.21 17.72 6.31
CA GLN A 141 -3.20 18.09 5.33
C GLN A 141 -1.83 17.47 5.64
N PHE A 142 -1.52 17.28 6.92
CA PHE A 142 -0.29 16.63 7.35
C PHE A 142 -0.30 15.15 6.97
N TYR A 143 -1.40 14.44 7.26
CA TYR A 143 -1.58 13.05 6.84
C TYR A 143 -1.64 12.92 5.31
N ASP A 144 -2.33 13.81 4.61
CA ASP A 144 -2.40 13.80 3.15
C ASP A 144 -1.00 13.94 2.53
N ARG A 145 -0.12 14.79 3.07
CA ARG A 145 1.27 14.90 2.59
C ARG A 145 2.04 13.59 2.74
N GLN A 146 1.78 12.83 3.81
CA GLN A 146 2.41 11.53 4.02
C GLN A 146 1.94 10.53 2.95
N TYR A 147 0.65 10.49 2.63
CA TYR A 147 0.10 9.59 1.60
C TYR A 147 0.39 10.01 0.16
N ARG A 148 0.55 11.32 -0.09
CA ARG A 148 0.90 11.82 -1.44
C ARG A 148 2.22 11.28 -1.95
N GLN A 149 3.17 10.96 -1.07
CA GLN A 149 4.42 10.32 -1.48
C GLN A 149 4.18 8.91 -2.03
N ASP A 150 3.33 8.13 -1.36
CA ASP A 150 2.94 6.79 -1.80
C ASP A 150 2.12 6.84 -3.09
N GLU A 151 1.20 7.81 -3.23
CA GLU A 151 0.42 8.00 -4.45
C GLU A 151 1.32 8.39 -5.63
N ALA A 152 2.24 9.33 -5.45
CA ALA A 152 3.19 9.73 -6.48
C ALA A 152 4.08 8.56 -6.90
N PHE A 153 4.55 7.76 -5.94
CA PHE A 153 5.30 6.54 -6.23
C PHE A 153 4.46 5.53 -7.04
N GLY A 154 3.19 5.35 -6.68
CA GLY A 154 2.24 4.52 -7.42
C GLY A 154 2.03 4.99 -8.86
N VAL A 155 1.90 6.30 -9.08
CA VAL A 155 1.78 6.88 -10.44
C VAL A 155 3.04 6.65 -11.26
N LEU A 156 4.22 6.86 -10.67
CA LEU A 156 5.51 6.61 -11.35
C LEU A 156 5.66 5.13 -11.74
N MET A 157 5.37 4.22 -10.80
CA MET A 157 5.42 2.78 -11.05
C MET A 157 4.38 2.34 -12.08
N GLY A 158 3.17 2.92 -12.05
CA GLY A 158 2.15 2.72 -13.08
C GLY A 158 2.62 3.17 -14.46
N GLY A 159 3.27 4.33 -14.55
CA GLY A 159 3.88 4.84 -15.78
C GLY A 159 4.96 3.91 -16.34
N PHE A 160 5.91 3.47 -15.50
CA PHE A 160 6.95 2.51 -15.90
C PHE A 160 6.36 1.16 -16.32
N THR A 161 5.35 0.68 -15.60
CA THR A 161 4.64 -0.57 -15.94
C THR A 161 3.95 -0.45 -17.29
N GLY A 162 3.27 0.67 -17.55
CA GLY A 162 2.64 0.95 -18.85
C GLY A 162 3.66 0.99 -19.99
N LEU A 163 4.80 1.66 -19.78
CA LEU A 163 5.89 1.69 -20.75
C LEU A 163 6.47 0.28 -21.00
N ALA A 164 6.69 -0.50 -19.95
CA ALA A 164 7.21 -1.87 -20.04
C ALA A 164 6.25 -2.78 -20.82
N ILE A 165 4.94 -2.67 -20.58
CA ILE A 165 3.90 -3.39 -21.34
C ILE A 165 3.96 -2.96 -22.80
N PHE A 166 4.01 -1.66 -23.09
CA PHE A 166 4.06 -1.13 -24.45
C PHE A 166 5.28 -1.65 -25.23
N ILE A 167 6.48 -1.59 -24.64
CA ILE A 167 7.72 -2.09 -25.23
C ILE A 167 7.64 -3.62 -25.42
N SER A 168 7.08 -4.35 -24.46
CA SER A 168 6.88 -5.79 -24.56
C SER A 168 5.93 -6.16 -25.70
N CYS A 169 4.84 -5.41 -25.90
CA CYS A 169 3.92 -5.58 -27.01
C CYS A 169 4.59 -5.29 -28.36
N LEU A 170 5.43 -4.26 -28.46
CA LEU A 170 6.23 -4.00 -29.66
C LEU A 170 7.20 -5.14 -29.95
N GLY A 171 7.90 -5.65 -28.92
CA GLY A 171 8.81 -6.79 -29.05
C GLY A 171 8.09 -8.04 -29.57
N LEU A 172 6.92 -8.36 -28.98
CA LEU A 172 6.08 -9.45 -29.45
C LEU A 172 5.62 -9.23 -30.90
N TRP A 173 5.19 -8.02 -31.25
CA TRP A 173 4.76 -7.70 -32.60
C TRP A 173 5.87 -7.87 -33.64
N VAL A 174 7.09 -7.38 -33.34
CA VAL A 174 8.28 -7.54 -34.20
C VAL A 174 8.64 -9.02 -34.36
N LEU A 175 8.68 -9.77 -33.26
CA LEU A 175 8.93 -11.22 -33.28
C LEU A 175 7.91 -11.97 -34.12
N VAL A 176 6.63 -11.64 -33.97
CA VAL A 176 5.56 -12.26 -34.76
C VAL A 176 5.67 -11.87 -36.23
N MET A 177 5.95 -10.60 -36.55
CA MET A 177 6.13 -10.14 -37.93
C MET A 177 7.28 -10.89 -38.63
N PHE A 178 8.45 -10.99 -37.98
CA PHE A 178 9.61 -11.69 -38.54
C PHE A 178 9.32 -13.19 -38.71
N SER A 179 8.74 -13.82 -37.69
CA SER A 179 8.35 -15.23 -37.73
C SER A 179 7.32 -15.52 -38.83
N CYS A 180 6.37 -14.60 -39.06
CA CYS A 180 5.41 -14.73 -40.15
C CYS A 180 6.08 -14.62 -41.52
N ALA A 181 7.02 -13.70 -41.73
CA ALA A 181 7.72 -13.56 -43.00
C ALA A 181 8.48 -14.85 -43.38
N VAL A 182 9.16 -15.49 -42.43
CA VAL A 182 9.85 -16.77 -42.65
C VAL A 182 8.85 -17.92 -42.88
N ARG A 183 7.82 -18.02 -42.05
CA ARG A 183 6.85 -19.14 -42.10
C ARG A 183 5.86 -19.03 -43.26
N THR A 184 5.58 -17.84 -43.80
CA THR A 184 4.71 -17.68 -44.97
C THR A 184 5.30 -18.36 -46.22
N LYS A 185 6.62 -18.32 -46.43
CA LYS A 185 7.29 -19.05 -47.51
C LYS A 185 7.15 -20.57 -47.33
N GLU A 186 7.41 -21.08 -46.14
CA GLU A 186 7.26 -22.52 -45.80
C GLU A 186 5.80 -22.99 -45.96
N MET A 187 4.84 -22.19 -45.48
CA MET A 187 3.42 -22.46 -45.58
C MET A 187 2.90 -22.40 -47.02
N GLY A 188 3.41 -21.48 -47.84
CA GLY A 188 3.10 -21.39 -49.26
C GLY A 188 3.52 -22.66 -50.01
N ILE A 189 4.73 -23.17 -49.74
CA ILE A 189 5.23 -24.43 -50.30
C ILE A 189 4.35 -25.61 -49.82
N ARG A 190 4.08 -25.72 -48.51
CA ARG A 190 3.23 -26.79 -47.97
C ARG A 190 1.80 -26.77 -48.48
N LYS A 191 1.23 -25.59 -48.73
CA LYS A 191 -0.09 -25.41 -49.32
C LYS A 191 -0.14 -25.93 -50.77
N VAL A 192 0.90 -25.67 -51.56
CA VAL A 192 1.03 -26.23 -52.93
C VAL A 192 1.22 -27.74 -52.91
N LEU A 193 1.90 -28.27 -51.89
CA LEU A 193 2.06 -29.71 -51.64
C LEU A 193 0.80 -30.38 -51.03
N GLY A 194 -0.33 -29.67 -50.91
CA GLY A 194 -1.63 -30.23 -50.52
C GLY A 194 -1.92 -30.27 -49.01
N ALA A 195 -1.17 -29.55 -48.17
CA ALA A 195 -1.44 -29.51 -46.73
C ALA A 195 -2.81 -28.86 -46.40
N SER A 196 -3.54 -29.47 -45.46
CA SER A 196 -4.85 -28.98 -45.03
C SER A 196 -4.76 -27.67 -44.24
N ARG A 197 -5.79 -26.82 -44.36
CA ARG A 197 -5.88 -25.51 -43.69
C ARG A 197 -5.74 -25.62 -42.16
N TRP A 198 -6.28 -26.68 -41.57
CA TRP A 198 -6.19 -26.97 -40.14
C TRP A 198 -4.79 -27.35 -39.68
N ASN A 199 -4.07 -28.15 -40.48
CA ASN A 199 -2.70 -28.54 -40.14
C ASN A 199 -1.76 -27.32 -40.17
N LEU A 200 -1.94 -26.41 -41.13
CA LEU A 200 -1.23 -25.13 -41.14
C LEU A 200 -1.52 -24.29 -39.88
N PHE A 201 -2.79 -24.13 -39.50
CA PHE A 201 -3.17 -23.37 -38.30
C PHE A 201 -2.55 -23.96 -37.03
N TYR A 202 -2.63 -25.27 -36.84
CA TYR A 202 -2.06 -25.95 -35.67
C TYR A 202 -0.54 -25.82 -35.59
N GLN A 203 0.16 -26.00 -36.71
CA GLN A 203 1.62 -25.94 -36.75
C GLN A 203 2.16 -24.52 -36.52
N LEU A 204 1.41 -23.50 -36.96
CA LEU A 204 1.70 -22.10 -36.65
C LEU A 204 1.42 -21.80 -35.18
N GLY A 205 0.21 -22.10 -34.71
CA GLY A 205 -0.22 -21.87 -33.34
C GLY A 205 0.72 -22.52 -32.33
N LYS A 206 1.10 -23.78 -32.54
CA LYS A 206 2.05 -24.50 -31.69
C LYS A 206 3.38 -23.76 -31.52
N GLY A 207 3.86 -23.12 -32.59
CA GLY A 207 5.11 -22.35 -32.58
C GLY A 207 5.07 -21.07 -31.73
N PHE A 208 3.88 -20.53 -31.46
CA PHE A 208 3.71 -19.31 -30.66
C PHE A 208 3.19 -19.61 -29.26
N PHE A 209 2.22 -20.51 -29.11
CA PHE A 209 1.61 -20.82 -27.82
C PHE A 209 2.52 -21.61 -26.88
N ILE A 210 3.38 -22.52 -27.39
CA ILE A 210 4.29 -23.27 -26.52
C ILE A 210 5.27 -22.34 -25.79
N PRO A 211 6.00 -21.44 -26.48
CA PRO A 211 6.87 -20.48 -25.79
C PRO A 211 6.13 -19.59 -24.78
N ILE A 212 4.90 -19.17 -25.10
CA ILE A 212 4.08 -18.34 -24.21
C ILE A 212 3.69 -19.10 -22.94
N ILE A 213 3.26 -20.35 -23.07
CA ILE A 213 2.91 -21.20 -21.92
C ILE A 213 4.14 -21.42 -21.03
N ILE A 214 5.31 -21.71 -21.62
CA ILE A 214 6.56 -21.87 -20.87
C ILE A 214 6.91 -20.58 -20.13
N ALA A 215 6.78 -19.42 -20.80
CA ALA A 215 7.03 -18.12 -20.18
C ALA A 215 6.06 -17.86 -19.01
N ILE A 216 4.77 -18.16 -19.16
CA ILE A 216 3.76 -18.01 -18.10
C ILE A 216 4.08 -18.90 -16.90
N LEU A 217 4.43 -20.17 -17.14
CA LEU A 217 4.76 -21.13 -16.08
C LEU A 217 5.99 -20.71 -15.25
N ILE A 218 6.91 -19.97 -15.85
CA ILE A 218 8.09 -19.42 -15.14
C ILE A 218 7.76 -18.07 -14.49
N ALA A 219 7.05 -17.20 -15.21
CA ALA A 219 6.76 -15.84 -14.75
C ALA A 219 5.80 -15.82 -13.56
N LEU A 220 4.80 -16.69 -13.51
CA LEU A 220 3.81 -16.70 -12.43
C LEU A 220 4.43 -17.02 -11.06
N PRO A 221 5.21 -18.10 -10.88
CA PRO A 221 5.87 -18.37 -9.61
C PRO A 221 6.85 -17.28 -9.18
N VAL A 222 7.60 -16.72 -10.13
CA VAL A 222 8.56 -15.63 -9.85
C VAL A 222 7.80 -14.38 -9.40
N ALA A 223 6.75 -13.97 -10.12
CA ALA A 223 5.94 -12.81 -9.75
C ALA A 223 5.27 -13.00 -8.38
N TRP A 224 4.69 -14.17 -8.14
CA TRP A 224 4.07 -14.50 -6.85
C TRP A 224 5.07 -14.48 -5.70
N GLY A 225 6.26 -15.08 -5.87
CA GLY A 225 7.33 -15.10 -4.87
C GLY A 225 7.86 -13.70 -4.58
N SER A 226 8.13 -12.90 -5.62
CA SER A 226 8.59 -11.53 -5.46
C SER A 226 7.55 -10.63 -4.77
N MET A 227 6.27 -10.75 -5.14
CA MET A 227 5.21 -9.99 -4.48
C MET A 227 5.03 -10.39 -3.02
N ASN A 228 5.09 -11.69 -2.70
CA ASN A 228 5.01 -12.13 -1.30
C ASN A 228 6.20 -11.68 -0.47
N ALA A 229 7.42 -11.75 -1.01
CA ALA A 229 8.60 -11.25 -0.32
C ALA A 229 8.50 -9.74 -0.07
N TRP A 230 8.02 -8.99 -1.06
CA TRP A 230 7.78 -7.56 -0.92
C TRP A 230 6.70 -7.24 0.13
N LEU A 231 5.54 -7.91 0.06
CA LEU A 231 4.43 -7.72 0.97
C LEU A 231 4.72 -8.20 2.40
N ALA A 232 5.71 -9.08 2.60
CA ALA A 232 6.14 -9.50 3.93
C ALA A 232 6.75 -8.36 4.76
N HIS A 233 7.24 -7.30 4.11
CA HIS A 233 7.73 -6.10 4.81
C HIS A 233 6.61 -5.19 5.30
N TYR A 234 5.36 -5.41 4.89
CA TYR A 234 4.21 -4.60 5.26
C TYR A 234 3.36 -5.32 6.30
N PRO A 235 3.20 -4.76 7.51
CA PRO A 235 2.36 -5.34 8.58
C PRO A 235 0.89 -5.39 8.17
N PHE A 236 0.42 -4.32 7.52
CA PHE A 236 -0.90 -4.25 6.89
C PHE A 236 -0.74 -4.45 5.39
N ARG A 237 -0.90 -5.70 4.94
CA ARG A 237 -0.75 -6.08 3.53
C ARG A 237 -2.10 -6.41 2.91
N THR A 238 -2.23 -6.09 1.62
CA THR A 238 -3.35 -6.57 0.82
C THR A 238 -3.15 -8.04 0.47
N GLU A 239 -4.24 -8.80 0.43
CA GLU A 239 -4.17 -10.19 -0.01
C GLU A 239 -3.93 -10.28 -1.52
N LEU A 240 -3.02 -11.15 -1.94
CA LEU A 240 -2.76 -11.42 -3.34
C LEU A 240 -3.96 -12.14 -3.97
N LYS A 241 -4.84 -11.36 -4.59
CA LYS A 241 -5.98 -11.90 -5.34
C LYS A 241 -5.48 -12.53 -6.63
N VAL A 242 -5.98 -13.74 -6.93
CA VAL A 242 -5.64 -14.51 -8.14
C VAL A 242 -5.87 -13.70 -9.42
N TRP A 243 -6.84 -12.78 -9.42
CA TRP A 243 -7.15 -11.93 -10.57
C TRP A 243 -5.99 -11.05 -11.05
N PHE A 244 -5.10 -10.61 -10.14
CA PHE A 244 -3.92 -9.82 -10.51
C PHE A 244 -2.99 -10.55 -11.48
N PHE A 245 -2.97 -11.88 -11.41
CA PHE A 245 -2.16 -12.75 -12.27
C PHE A 245 -2.94 -13.26 -13.48
N LEU A 246 -4.23 -13.52 -13.30
CA LEU A 246 -5.07 -14.10 -14.34
C LEU A 246 -5.36 -13.10 -15.48
N LEU A 247 -5.65 -11.83 -15.15
CA LEU A 247 -5.97 -10.81 -16.15
C LEU A 247 -4.82 -10.57 -17.15
N PRO A 248 -3.55 -10.35 -16.73
CA PRO A 248 -2.43 -10.19 -17.66
C PRO A 248 -2.20 -11.41 -18.55
N VAL A 249 -2.33 -12.63 -18.00
CA VAL A 249 -2.18 -13.89 -18.75
C VAL A 249 -3.25 -14.00 -19.82
N VAL A 250 -4.52 -13.72 -19.48
CA VAL A 250 -5.63 -13.75 -20.43
C VAL A 250 -5.42 -12.73 -21.54
N LEU A 251 -5.04 -11.49 -21.20
CA LEU A 251 -4.76 -10.45 -22.19
C LEU A 251 -3.60 -10.85 -23.13
N MET A 252 -2.52 -11.41 -22.60
CA MET A 252 -1.38 -11.86 -23.39
C MET A 252 -1.76 -12.99 -24.37
N LEU A 253 -2.51 -13.99 -23.89
CA LEU A 253 -3.02 -15.07 -24.72
C LEU A 253 -3.98 -14.57 -25.80
N LEU A 254 -4.85 -13.61 -25.47
CA LEU A 254 -5.79 -13.00 -26.40
C LEU A 254 -5.07 -12.24 -27.51
N ILE A 255 -4.09 -11.40 -27.17
CA ILE A 255 -3.29 -10.66 -28.16
C ILE A 255 -2.53 -11.63 -29.08
N SER A 256 -1.89 -12.65 -28.51
CA SER A 256 -1.21 -13.69 -29.29
C SER A 256 -2.17 -14.43 -30.23
N PHE A 257 -3.32 -14.85 -29.72
CA PHE A 257 -4.34 -15.55 -30.50
C PHE A 257 -4.83 -14.70 -31.69
N LEU A 258 -5.19 -13.44 -31.45
CA LEU A 258 -5.63 -12.52 -32.50
C LEU A 258 -4.56 -12.34 -33.58
N THR A 259 -3.29 -12.26 -33.19
CA THR A 259 -2.17 -12.06 -34.12
C THR A 259 -1.94 -13.31 -34.98
N VAL A 260 -1.96 -14.51 -34.38
CA VAL A 260 -1.81 -15.79 -35.10
C VAL A 260 -3.01 -16.05 -36.03
N ALA A 261 -4.22 -15.77 -35.56
CA ALA A 261 -5.45 -15.92 -36.35
C ALA A 261 -5.44 -15.00 -37.58
N GLY A 262 -5.12 -13.72 -37.38
CA GLY A 262 -5.05 -12.73 -38.47
C GLY A 262 -4.03 -13.13 -39.55
N GLN A 263 -2.87 -13.64 -39.15
CA GLN A 263 -1.84 -14.09 -40.08
C GLN A 263 -2.24 -15.36 -40.82
N THR A 264 -2.82 -16.33 -40.12
CA THR A 264 -3.29 -17.57 -40.78
C THR A 264 -4.34 -17.27 -41.83
N ILE A 265 -5.29 -16.38 -41.53
CA ILE A 265 -6.29 -15.92 -42.50
C ILE A 265 -5.60 -15.27 -43.71
N LYS A 266 -4.64 -14.36 -43.48
CA LYS A 266 -3.90 -13.69 -44.56
C LYS A 266 -3.16 -14.68 -45.49
N VAL A 267 -2.59 -15.75 -44.95
CA VAL A 267 -1.89 -16.80 -45.73
C VAL A 267 -2.85 -17.77 -46.43
N VAL A 268 -3.98 -18.10 -45.79
CA VAL A 268 -4.98 -19.00 -46.38
C VAL A 268 -5.69 -18.32 -47.55
N TYR A 269 -6.00 -17.03 -47.45
CA TYR A 269 -6.72 -16.27 -48.49
C TYR A 269 -5.82 -15.58 -49.53
N SER A 270 -4.49 -15.55 -49.35
CA SER A 270 -3.59 -15.04 -50.39
C SER A 270 -3.55 -15.98 -51.60
N LYS A 271 -3.67 -15.39 -52.80
CA LYS A 271 -3.61 -16.12 -54.08
C LYS A 271 -2.18 -16.65 -54.30
N PRO A 272 -1.98 -17.96 -54.55
CA PRO A 272 -0.65 -18.58 -54.66
C PRO A 272 0.21 -17.97 -55.76
N ALA A 273 -0.40 -17.47 -56.85
CA ALA A 273 0.29 -16.91 -58.00
C ALA A 273 1.08 -15.62 -57.72
N ARG A 274 0.85 -14.94 -56.59
CA ARG A 274 1.61 -13.73 -56.21
C ARG A 274 2.83 -14.02 -55.32
N SER A 275 2.86 -15.19 -54.68
CA SER A 275 3.92 -15.56 -53.72
C SER A 275 5.17 -16.14 -54.38
N LEU A 276 5.06 -16.64 -55.61
CA LEU A 276 6.17 -17.18 -56.42
C LEU A 276 6.79 -16.15 -57.37
N LYS A 277 6.20 -14.95 -57.48
CA LYS A 277 6.64 -13.89 -58.41
C LYS A 277 7.45 -12.78 -57.73
N TYR A 278 7.63 -12.87 -56.41
CA TYR A 278 8.63 -12.08 -55.67
C TYR A 278 9.93 -12.88 -55.69
N GLU A 279 10.62 -12.86 -56.83
CA GLU A 279 12.08 -12.91 -56.84
C GLU A 279 12.60 -11.58 -56.29
#